data_AF-A0AAD5DLH2-F1
#
_entry.id   AF-A0AAD5DLH2-F1
#
_cell.length_a   1.000
_cell.length_b   1.000
_cell.length_c   1.000
_cell.angle_alpha   90.00
_cell.angle_beta   90.00
_cell.angle_gamma   90.00
#
_symmetry.space_group_name_H-M   'P 1'
#
loop_
_entity.id
_entity.type
_entity.pdbx_description
1 polymer ?
#
loop_
_entity_poly.entity_id
_entity_poly.type
_entity_poly.pdbx_seq_one_letter_code
_entity_poly.pdbx_strand_id
1 'polypeptide(L)'
;MSQQQKVASPEMQQFILQQQAKAQLQQTVSRLTEECWGKCMGNPGNYMTSKEQACMDNCARRFLESTQFVVKYFQSKANQGGQHSDF
;
A
#
# COMPACT_ATOMS: atom_id res chain seq x y z
N MET A 1 -1.69 5.18 37.49
CA MET A 1 -1.13 5.36 36.13
C MET A 1 -2.22 5.93 35.24
N SER A 2 -2.52 7.21 35.45
CA SER A 2 -3.69 7.86 34.86
C SER A 2 -3.22 9.16 34.25
N GLN A 3 -3.19 9.20 32.91
CA GLN A 3 -3.31 10.36 32.03
C GLN A 3 -2.46 10.17 30.76
N GLN A 4 -3.06 9.53 29.75
CA GLN A 4 -2.68 9.75 28.36
C GLN A 4 -3.93 9.83 27.50
N GLN A 5 -4.73 10.87 27.74
CA GLN A 5 -5.76 11.31 26.79
C GLN A 5 -5.90 12.83 26.93
N LYS A 6 -4.83 13.56 26.58
CA LYS A 6 -5.02 14.93 26.10
C LYS A 6 -5.67 14.78 24.72
N VAL A 7 -6.92 15.22 24.62
CA VAL A 7 -7.61 15.41 23.34
C VAL A 7 -6.66 16.24 22.47
N ALA A 8 -6.08 15.63 21.45
CA ALA A 8 -5.22 16.32 20.49
C ALA A 8 -6.01 17.52 19.95
N SER A 9 -5.41 18.72 19.94
CA SER A 9 -6.07 19.89 19.40
C SER A 9 -6.52 19.62 17.95
N PRO A 10 -7.58 20.27 17.44
CA PRO A 10 -8.04 20.05 16.07
C PRO A 10 -6.90 20.18 15.04
N GLU A 11 -5.96 21.11 15.25
CA GLU A 11 -4.77 21.30 14.42
C GLU A 11 -3.80 20.11 14.52
N MET A 12 -3.62 19.55 15.72
CA MET A 12 -2.80 18.35 15.93
C MET A 12 -3.43 17.12 15.28
N GLN A 13 -4.76 16.98 15.32
CA GLN A 13 -5.45 15.88 14.63
C GLN A 13 -5.28 15.99 13.12
N GLN A 14 -5.44 17.19 12.54
CA GLN A 14 -5.19 17.43 11.13
C GLN A 14 -3.75 17.12 10.74
N PHE A 15 -2.77 17.56 11.55
CA PHE A 15 -1.37 17.24 11.34
C PHE A 15 -1.11 15.73 11.35
N ILE A 16 -1.67 15.00 12.33
CA ILE A 16 -1.53 13.53 12.42
C ILE A 16 -2.09 12.86 11.17
N LEU A 17 -3.27 13.25 10.70
CA LEU A 17 -3.89 12.68 9.49
C LEU A 17 -3.00 12.89 8.25
N GLN A 18 -2.42 14.08 8.09
CA GLN A 18 -1.50 14.36 6.99
C GLN A 18 -0.23 13.53 7.07
N GLN A 19 0.37 13.40 8.26
CA GLN A 19 1.56 12.57 8.45
C GLN A 19 1.26 11.09 8.21
N GLN A 20 0.08 10.62 8.62
CA GLN A 20 -0.34 9.24 8.38
C GLN A 20 -0.51 8.96 6.88
N ALA A 21 -1.15 9.87 6.12
CA ALA A 21 -1.29 9.74 4.67
C ALA A 21 0.08 9.69 3.97
N LYS A 22 1.02 10.55 4.40
CA LYS A 22 2.39 10.56 3.89
C LYS A 22 3.12 9.25 4.20
N ALA A 23 3.01 8.74 5.42
CA ALA A 23 3.62 7.48 5.82
C ALA A 23 3.07 6.29 5.02
N GLN A 24 1.75 6.25 4.81
CA GLN A 24 1.11 5.22 3.98
C GLN A 24 1.59 5.26 2.52
N LEU A 25 1.72 6.46 1.95
CA LEU A 25 2.28 6.64 0.62
C LEU A 25 3.73 6.13 0.54
N GLN A 26 4.57 6.50 1.51
CA GLN A 26 5.96 6.04 1.57
C GLN A 26 6.06 4.52 1.68
N GLN A 27 5.24 3.89 2.51
CA GLN A 27 5.17 2.42 2.61
C GLN A 27 4.76 1.78 1.29
N THR A 28 3.77 2.38 0.60
CA THR A 28 3.32 1.88 -0.71
C THR A 28 4.44 1.98 -1.75
N VAL A 29 5.16 3.11 -1.80
CA VAL A 29 6.31 3.30 -2.70
C VAL A 29 7.44 2.31 -2.39
N SER A 30 7.77 2.09 -1.11
CA SER A 30 8.79 1.10 -0.71
C SER A 30 8.42 -0.29 -1.20
N ARG A 31 7.17 -0.71 -0.95
CA ARG A 31 6.70 -2.04 -1.35
C ARG A 31 6.68 -2.22 -2.86
N LEU A 32 6.23 -1.23 -3.61
CA LEU A 32 6.27 -1.26 -5.08
C LEU A 32 7.70 -1.33 -5.59
N THR A 33 8.62 -0.58 -4.97
CA THR A 33 10.04 -0.60 -5.32
C THR A 33 10.61 -2.01 -5.12
N GLU A 34 10.42 -2.62 -3.95
CA GLU A 34 10.92 -3.96 -3.64
C GLU A 34 10.37 -5.02 -4.61
N GLU A 35 9.05 -5.03 -4.81
CA GLU A 35 8.38 -6.02 -5.67
C GLU A 35 8.75 -5.88 -7.14
N CYS A 36 8.84 -4.64 -7.65
CA CYS A 36 9.11 -4.41 -9.06
C CYS A 36 10.59 -4.43 -9.39
N TRP A 37 11.47 -4.04 -8.45
CA TRP A 37 12.91 -4.10 -8.66
C TRP A 37 13.37 -5.52 -8.97
N GLY A 38 12.97 -6.49 -8.14
CA GLY A 38 13.34 -7.90 -8.35
C GLY A 38 12.77 -8.52 -9.63
N LYS A 39 11.71 -7.95 -10.20
CA LYS A 39 11.06 -8.46 -11.42
C LYS A 39 11.60 -7.80 -12.69
N CYS A 40 11.97 -6.52 -12.61
CA CYS A 40 12.22 -5.70 -13.79
C CYS A 40 13.69 -5.33 -13.99
N MET A 41 14.50 -5.27 -12.93
CA MET A 41 15.91 -4.92 -13.06
C MET A 41 16.77 -6.15 -13.31
N GLY A 42 17.37 -6.22 -14.50
CA GLY A 42 18.30 -7.29 -14.86
C GLY A 42 19.76 -6.91 -14.59
N ASN A 43 20.25 -5.90 -15.31
CA ASN A 43 21.62 -5.39 -15.15
C ASN A 43 21.56 -3.88 -14.88
N PRO A 44 21.70 -3.44 -13.63
CA PRO A 44 21.55 -2.03 -13.27
C PRO A 44 22.66 -1.19 -13.90
N GLY A 45 22.27 -0.24 -14.76
CA GLY A 45 23.12 0.80 -15.31
C GLY A 45 22.79 2.19 -14.73
N ASN A 46 23.42 3.23 -15.29
CA ASN A 46 23.16 4.63 -14.88
C ASN A 46 21.74 5.12 -15.24
N TYR A 47 21.05 4.41 -16.14
CA TYR A 47 19.71 4.72 -16.60
C TYR A 47 18.92 3.44 -16.81
N MET A 48 17.61 3.50 -16.61
CA MET A 48 16.73 2.42 -17.02
C MET A 48 16.60 2.42 -18.54
N THR A 49 16.78 1.26 -19.15
CA THR A 49 16.45 1.02 -20.56
C THR A 49 14.95 1.19 -20.79
N SER A 50 14.53 1.40 -22.05
CA SER A 50 13.10 1.49 -22.39
C SER A 50 12.30 0.25 -21.96
N LYS A 51 12.93 -0.93 -22.00
CA LYS A 51 12.35 -2.19 -21.54
C LYS A 51 12.17 -2.22 -20.01
N GLU A 52 13.16 -1.75 -19.25
CA GLU A 52 13.06 -1.66 -17.79
C GLU A 52 12.00 -0.66 -17.35
N GLN A 53 11.93 0.52 -17.99
CA GLN A 53 10.89 1.52 -17.73
C GLN A 53 9.49 0.95 -17.99
N ALA A 54 9.29 0.35 -19.16
CA ALA A 54 8.02 -0.28 -19.50
C ALA A 54 7.66 -1.43 -18.54
N CYS A 55 8.65 -2.20 -18.07
CA CYS A 55 8.42 -3.23 -17.07
C CYS A 55 7.98 -2.63 -15.73
N MET A 56 8.66 -1.58 -15.25
CA MET A 56 8.34 -0.90 -14.00
C MET A 56 6.91 -0.34 -14.01
N ASP A 57 6.51 0.34 -15.08
CA ASP A 57 5.16 0.90 -15.24
C ASP A 57 4.09 -0.21 -15.17
N ASN A 58 4.32 -1.30 -15.91
CA ASN A 58 3.40 -2.43 -15.91
C ASN A 58 3.36 -3.13 -14.54
N CYS A 59 4.52 -3.36 -13.92
CA CYS A 59 4.61 -4.01 -12.62
C CYS A 59 3.85 -3.23 -11.55
N ALA A 60 4.11 -1.93 -11.42
CA ALA A 60 3.45 -1.10 -10.41
C ALA A 60 1.93 -1.07 -10.61
N ARG A 61 1.48 -0.90 -11.86
CA ARG A 61 0.04 -0.93 -12.20
C ARG A 61 -0.60 -2.27 -11.85
N ARG A 62 0.01 -3.39 -12.27
CA ARG A 62 -0.51 -4.74 -12.02
C ARG A 62 -0.54 -5.08 -10.53
N PHE A 63 0.47 -4.65 -9.77
CA PHE A 63 0.54 -4.86 -8.33
C PHE A 63 -0.60 -4.15 -7.58
N LEU A 64 -0.88 -2.90 -7.93
CA LEU A 64 -1.98 -2.15 -7.32
C LEU A 64 -3.34 -2.77 -7.68
N GLU A 65 -3.55 -3.13 -8.95
CA GLU A 65 -4.78 -3.77 -9.40
C GLU A 65 -5.02 -5.13 -8.73
N SER A 66 -3.98 -5.97 -8.62
CA SER A 66 -4.09 -7.28 -7.97
C SER A 66 -4.35 -7.15 -6.47
N THR A 67 -3.66 -6.23 -5.80
CA THR A 67 -3.87 -5.95 -4.37
C THR A 67 -5.31 -5.51 -4.12
N GLN A 68 -5.84 -4.59 -4.93
CA GLN A 68 -7.23 -4.14 -4.82
C GLN A 68 -8.23 -5.26 -5.08
N PHE A 69 -7.96 -6.11 -6.08
CA PHE A 69 -8.81 -7.26 -6.38
C PHE A 69 -8.90 -8.22 -5.19
N VAL A 70 -7.74 -8.59 -4.62
CA VAL A 70 -7.65 -9.50 -3.46
C VAL A 70 -8.36 -8.91 -2.25
N VAL A 71 -8.13 -7.62 -1.95
CA VAL A 71 -8.80 -6.93 -0.84
C VAL A 71 -10.32 -6.93 -1.02
N LYS A 72 -10.82 -6.55 -2.20
CA LYS A 72 -12.26 -6.53 -2.49
C LYS A 72 -12.88 -7.92 -2.40
N TYR A 73 -12.18 -8.95 -2.85
CA TYR A 73 -12.62 -10.34 -2.72
C TYR A 73 -12.83 -10.73 -1.25
N PHE A 74 -11.84 -10.48 -0.40
CA PHE A 74 -11.95 -10.81 1.02
C PHE A 74 -12.96 -9.93 1.77
N GLN A 75 -13.08 -8.64 1.43
CA GLN A 75 -14.12 -7.78 1.98
C GLN A 75 -15.53 -8.28 1.63
N SER A 76 -15.75 -8.69 0.38
CA SER A 76 -17.01 -9.29 -0.07
C SER A 76 -17.34 -10.56 0.73
N LYS A 77 -16.33 -11.41 0.98
CA LYS A 77 -16.50 -12.62 1.80
C LYS A 77 -16.73 -12.33 3.28
N ALA A 78 -16.02 -11.37 3.87
CA ALA A 78 -16.20 -10.97 5.27
C ALA A 78 -17.60 -10.39 5.51
N ASN A 79 -18.12 -9.59 4.58
CA ASN A 79 -19.47 -9.03 4.66
C ASN A 79 -20.57 -10.09 4.48
N GLN A 80 -20.27 -11.23 3.83
CA GLN A 80 -21.16 -12.39 3.71
C GLN A 80 -21.08 -13.33 4.92
N GLY A 81 -20.01 -13.24 5.73
CA GLY A 81 -19.71 -14.11 6.86
C GLY A 81 -20.57 -13.92 8.12
N GLY A 82 -21.58 -13.04 8.08
CA GLY A 82 -22.59 -12.96 9.14
C GLY A 82 -23.65 -14.08 9.15
N GLN A 83 -23.56 -15.08 8.25
CA GLN A 83 -24.57 -16.15 8.12
C GLN A 83 -24.04 -17.59 8.06
N HIS A 84 -22.75 -17.87 8.30
CA HIS A 84 -22.34 -19.24 8.57
C HIS A 84 -21.06 -19.29 9.41
N SER A 85 -21.24 -19.14 10.72
CA SER A 85 -20.28 -19.62 11.72
C SER A 85 -20.28 -21.15 11.68
N ASP A 86 -19.41 -21.74 10.87
CA ASP A 86 -18.87 -23.10 11.06
C ASP A 86 -17.84 -23.35 9.95
N PHE A 87 -16.64 -22.81 10.17
CA PHE A 87 -15.33 -23.40 9.90
C PHE A 87 -14.25 -22.53 10.57
#